data_AF-A0A377GC03-F1
#
_entry.id   AF-A0A377GC03-F1
#
_cell.length_a   1.000
_cell.length_b   1.000
_cell.length_c   1.000
_cell.angle_alpha   90.00
_cell.angle_beta   90.00
_cell.angle_gamma   90.00
#
_symmetry.space_group_name_H-M   'P 1'
#
loop_
_entity.id
_entity.type
_entity.pdbx_description
1 polymer ?
#
loop_
_entity_poly.entity_id
_entity_poly.type
_entity_poly.pdbx_seq_one_letter_code
_entity_poly.pdbx_strand_id
1 'polypeptide(L)'
;MPNSREMLLNILYRTKTRLKDKVSPFQIECLEMLQKKIRAIQVDEFTETNLLVCNILLDQCFCDLEDMVPRESRIIGLINKANLSNEDFYTKINHIFDKEIKKLNHCLRDAFYDQTFINVKRILIDMKTELTRLKTALDHKIEDAKAPCFLH
;
A
#
# COMPACT_ATOMS: atom_id res chain seq x y z
N MET A 1 -2.27 11.78 22.03
CA MET A 1 -3.05 11.16 20.93
C MET A 1 -2.10 10.28 20.13
N PRO A 2 -2.52 9.10 19.64
CA PRO A 2 -1.67 8.30 18.75
C PRO A 2 -1.34 9.14 17.50
N ASN A 3 -0.09 9.10 17.05
CA ASN A 3 0.28 9.78 15.81
C ASN A 3 -0.33 9.05 14.60
N SER A 4 -0.45 9.74 13.45
CA SER A 4 -1.15 9.21 12.27
C SER A 4 -0.60 7.86 11.80
N ARG A 5 0.71 7.64 11.97
CA ARG A 5 1.36 6.34 11.73
C ARG A 5 0.79 5.23 12.61
N GLU A 6 0.66 5.44 13.92
CA GLU A 6 0.08 4.45 14.84
C GLU A 6 -1.38 4.18 14.52
N MET A 7 -2.16 5.22 14.19
CA MET A 7 -3.55 5.07 13.79
C MET A 7 -3.67 4.19 12.54
N LEU A 8 -2.89 4.49 11.51
CA LEU A 8 -2.83 3.73 10.27
C LEU A 8 -2.43 2.27 10.51
N LEU A 9 -1.37 2.03 11.28
CA LEU A 9 -0.92 0.67 11.62
C LEU A 9 -2.00 -0.11 12.36
N ASN A 10 -2.72 0.55 13.27
CA ASN A 10 -3.85 -0.06 13.97
C ASN A 10 -5.01 -0.41 13.04
N ILE A 11 -5.34 0.45 12.07
CA ILE A 11 -6.39 0.18 11.09
C ILE A 11 -5.98 -0.99 10.19
N LEU A 12 -4.74 -1.02 9.69
CA LEU A 12 -4.23 -2.11 8.86
C LEU A 12 -4.19 -3.43 9.65
N TYR A 13 -3.75 -3.40 10.90
CA TYR A 13 -3.73 -4.57 11.77
C TYR A 13 -5.14 -5.12 12.00
N ARG A 14 -6.10 -4.27 12.39
CA ARG A 14 -7.51 -4.67 12.59
C ARG A 14 -8.13 -5.23 11.32
N THR A 15 -7.86 -4.60 10.18
CA THR A 15 -8.33 -5.06 8.86
C THR A 15 -7.78 -6.45 8.53
N LYS A 16 -6.48 -6.67 8.73
CA LYS A 16 -5.84 -7.98 8.53
C LYS A 16 -6.48 -9.05 9.42
N THR A 17 -6.60 -8.80 10.73
CA THR A 17 -7.15 -9.76 11.69
C THR A 17 -8.59 -10.13 11.34
N ARG A 18 -9.41 -9.17 10.92
CA ARG A 18 -10.81 -9.42 10.54
C ARG A 18 -10.95 -10.23 9.25
N LEU A 19 -9.99 -10.10 8.33
CA LEU A 19 -10.10 -10.63 6.97
C LEU A 19 -9.20 -11.84 6.71
N LYS A 20 -8.34 -12.24 7.66
CA LYS A 20 -7.35 -13.32 7.51
C LYS A 20 -7.89 -14.59 6.85
N ASP A 21 -9.12 -14.98 7.20
CA ASP A 21 -9.76 -16.22 6.70
C ASP A 21 -10.82 -15.94 5.61
N LYS A 22 -10.99 -14.68 5.20
CA LYS A 22 -12.02 -14.22 4.26
C LYS A 22 -11.45 -13.73 2.93
N VAL A 23 -10.16 -13.44 2.88
CA VAL A 23 -9.44 -13.03 1.67
C VAL A 23 -8.31 -13.99 1.38
N SER A 24 -7.73 -13.89 0.19
CA SER A 24 -6.64 -14.77 -0.19
C SER A 24 -5.38 -14.53 0.65
N PRO A 25 -4.52 -15.56 0.80
CA PRO A 25 -3.20 -15.39 1.43
C PRO A 25 -2.37 -14.27 0.80
N PHE A 26 -2.46 -14.09 -0.52
CA PHE A 26 -1.80 -13.00 -1.24
C PHE A 26 -2.23 -11.61 -0.73
N GLN A 27 -3.53 -11.39 -0.53
CA GLN A 27 -4.03 -10.11 -0.01
C GLN A 27 -3.56 -9.87 1.43
N ILE A 28 -3.43 -10.94 2.24
CA ILE A 28 -2.86 -10.87 3.58
C ILE A 28 -1.36 -10.54 3.55
N GLU A 29 -0.58 -11.19 2.68
CA GLU A 29 0.84 -10.90 2.49
C GLU A 29 1.07 -9.45 2.05
N CYS A 30 0.24 -8.92 1.15
CA CYS A 30 0.27 -7.50 0.79
C CYS A 30 0.01 -6.59 1.99
N LEU A 31 -0.99 -6.89 2.82
CA LEU A 31 -1.26 -6.15 4.05
C LEU A 31 -0.08 -6.16 5.03
N GLU A 32 0.59 -7.30 5.18
CA GLU A 32 1.75 -7.44 6.06
C GLU A 32 2.96 -6.67 5.52
N MET A 33 3.17 -6.71 4.20
CA MET A 33 4.17 -5.90 3.52
C MET A 33 3.94 -4.41 3.78
N LEU A 34 2.71 -3.95 3.60
CA LEU A 34 2.34 -2.55 3.81
C LEU A 34 2.61 -2.14 5.27
N GLN A 35 2.18 -2.94 6.25
CA GLN A 35 2.48 -2.70 7.67
C GLN A 35 3.98 -2.68 7.95
N LYS A 36 4.75 -3.60 7.38
CA LYS A 36 6.20 -3.67 7.56
C LYS A 36 6.90 -2.44 6.98
N LYS A 37 6.51 -2.02 5.77
CA LYS A 37 7.07 -0.84 5.12
C LYS A 37 6.74 0.44 5.90
N ILE A 38 5.49 0.60 6.36
CA ILE A 38 5.11 1.72 7.22
C ILE A 38 5.90 1.73 8.54
N ARG A 39 6.11 0.57 9.17
CA ARG A 39 6.94 0.46 10.39
C ARG A 39 8.41 0.79 10.15
N ALA A 40 8.92 0.53 8.95
CA ALA A 40 10.30 0.77 8.60
C ALA A 40 10.58 2.24 8.23
N ILE A 41 9.54 3.06 8.04
CA ILE A 41 9.72 4.51 7.85
C ILE A 41 10.36 5.04 9.14
N GLN A 42 11.57 5.58 9.03
CA GLN A 42 12.19 6.32 10.12
C GLN A 42 11.44 7.64 10.22
N VAL A 43 10.80 7.85 11.37
CA VAL A 43 10.06 9.07 11.66
C VAL A 43 10.92 9.83 12.67
N ASP A 44 11.76 10.72 12.18
CA ASP A 44 12.29 11.81 12.99
C ASP A 44 11.29 12.98 12.99
N GLU A 45 11.48 13.94 13.89
CA GLU A 45 10.55 15.07 14.08
C GLU A 45 10.32 15.87 12.78
N PHE A 46 11.35 15.93 11.92
CA PHE A 46 11.28 16.52 10.58
C PHE A 46 10.40 15.66 9.66
N THR A 47 10.62 14.35 9.58
CA THR A 47 9.85 13.41 8.77
C THR A 47 8.40 13.29 9.26
N GLU A 48 8.14 13.40 10.57
CA GLU A 48 6.79 13.39 11.13
C GLU A 48 6.00 14.63 10.72
N THR A 49 6.60 15.81 10.91
CA THR A 49 6.03 17.09 10.47
C THR A 49 5.78 17.08 8.97
N ASN A 50 6.70 16.52 8.20
CA ASN A 50 6.63 16.42 6.76
C ASN A 50 5.57 15.44 6.25
N LEU A 51 5.39 14.29 6.90
CA LEU A 51 4.30 13.35 6.62
C LEU A 51 2.93 13.96 6.94
N LEU A 52 2.85 14.83 7.95
CA LEU A 52 1.64 15.53 8.37
C LEU A 52 1.33 16.71 7.44
N VAL A 53 2.32 17.54 7.12
CA VAL A 53 2.22 18.73 6.26
C VAL A 53 1.90 18.36 4.82
N CYS A 54 2.45 17.26 4.32
CA CYS A 54 2.15 16.84 2.97
C CYS A 54 0.71 16.37 2.80
N ASN A 55 -0.02 16.00 3.87
CA ASN A 55 -1.38 15.45 3.84
C ASN A 55 -1.59 14.28 2.85
N ILE A 56 -0.49 13.80 2.27
CA ILE A 56 -0.41 12.93 1.12
C ILE A 56 0.59 11.90 1.62
N LEU A 57 0.11 10.67 1.90
CA LEU A 57 0.60 9.44 1.24
C LEU A 57 0.33 8.15 1.97
N LEU A 58 -0.01 8.18 3.25
CA LEU A 58 -0.40 6.98 3.96
C LEU A 58 -1.89 6.99 4.30
N ASP A 59 -2.43 8.06 4.85
CA ASP A 59 -3.83 8.03 5.26
C ASP A 59 -4.80 8.06 4.07
N GLN A 60 -4.52 8.90 3.07
CA GLN A 60 -5.33 8.99 1.84
C GLN A 60 -5.26 7.71 0.98
N CYS A 61 -4.06 7.12 0.82
CA CYS A 61 -3.87 5.90 0.04
C CYS A 61 -4.48 4.67 0.73
N PHE A 62 -4.44 4.62 2.07
CA PHE A 62 -4.78 3.41 2.81
C PHE A 62 -6.14 3.48 3.51
N CYS A 63 -6.46 4.51 4.29
CA CYS A 63 -7.46 4.41 5.36
C CYS A 63 -8.57 5.47 5.35
N ASP A 64 -8.37 6.63 4.74
CA ASP A 64 -9.23 7.82 4.87
C ASP A 64 -9.30 8.36 6.28
N LEU A 65 -8.37 9.24 6.60
CA LEU A 65 -8.51 10.10 7.77
C LEU A 65 -9.14 11.46 7.40
N GLU A 66 -9.37 11.71 6.11
CA GLU A 66 -10.03 12.91 5.58
C GLU A 66 -11.05 12.49 4.50
N ASP A 67 -12.32 12.89 4.61
CA ASP A 67 -13.46 12.49 3.73
C ASP A 67 -13.30 12.81 2.22
N MET A 68 -12.15 13.30 1.78
CA MET A 68 -11.91 13.82 0.43
C MET A 68 -11.53 12.75 -0.61
N VAL A 69 -11.17 11.52 -0.19
CA VAL A 69 -10.69 10.48 -1.12
C VAL A 69 -11.75 9.39 -1.30
N PRO A 70 -12.29 9.08 -2.47
CA PRO A 70 -13.31 8.02 -2.60
C PRO A 70 -12.82 6.65 -2.12
N ARG A 71 -13.65 5.89 -1.40
CA ARG A 71 -13.28 4.61 -0.73
C ARG A 71 -12.68 3.57 -1.67
N GLU A 72 -13.16 3.51 -2.90
CA GLU A 72 -12.67 2.64 -3.96
C GLU A 72 -11.26 2.99 -4.46
N SER A 73 -10.79 4.21 -4.19
CA SER A 73 -9.43 4.66 -4.48
C SER A 73 -8.45 4.35 -3.33
N ARG A 74 -8.92 3.66 -2.28
CA ARG A 74 -8.13 3.34 -1.08
C ARG A 74 -7.83 1.86 -1.01
N ILE A 75 -6.61 1.51 -0.59
CA ILE A 75 -6.16 0.12 -0.47
C ILE A 75 -7.07 -0.67 0.50
N ILE A 76 -7.45 -0.12 1.65
CA ILE A 76 -8.37 -0.81 2.58
C ILE A 76 -9.78 -0.95 2.00
N GLY A 77 -10.21 -0.01 1.17
CA GLY A 77 -11.48 -0.14 0.44
C GLY A 77 -11.49 -1.37 -0.47
N LEU A 78 -10.37 -1.66 -1.13
CA LEU A 78 -10.21 -2.82 -2.00
C LEU A 78 -10.21 -4.14 -1.23
N ILE A 79 -9.52 -4.19 -0.10
CA ILE A 79 -9.44 -5.40 0.76
C ILE A 79 -10.82 -5.73 1.36
N ASN A 80 -11.65 -4.72 1.62
CA ASN A 80 -13.00 -4.91 2.13
C ASN A 80 -14.02 -5.36 1.06
N LYS A 81 -13.64 -5.46 -0.22
CA LYS A 81 -14.55 -5.97 -1.26
C LYS A 81 -14.52 -7.49 -1.24
N ALA A 82 -15.66 -8.10 -0.89
CA ALA A 82 -15.86 -9.53 -1.04
C ALA A 82 -15.62 -9.94 -2.50
N ASN A 83 -14.91 -11.05 -2.72
CA ASN A 83 -14.66 -11.69 -4.01
C ASN A 83 -13.74 -10.94 -4.99
N LEU A 84 -12.87 -10.05 -4.51
CA LEU A 84 -11.85 -9.47 -5.38
C LEU A 84 -10.75 -10.50 -5.70
N SER A 85 -10.53 -10.80 -6.99
CA SER A 85 -9.47 -11.72 -7.40
C SER A 85 -8.08 -11.17 -7.08
N ASN A 86 -7.06 -12.04 -7.00
CA ASN A 86 -5.68 -11.59 -6.77
C ASN A 86 -5.18 -10.65 -7.88
N GLU A 87 -5.58 -10.91 -9.12
CA GLU A 87 -5.19 -10.09 -10.28
C GLU A 87 -5.87 -8.72 -10.25
N ASP A 88 -7.18 -8.68 -9.98
CA ASP A 88 -7.92 -7.43 -9.85
C ASP A 88 -7.42 -6.61 -8.67
N PHE A 89 -7.11 -7.28 -7.55
CA PHE A 89 -6.53 -6.66 -6.38
C PHE A 89 -5.18 -6.03 -6.69
N TYR A 90 -4.27 -6.80 -7.30
CA TYR A 90 -2.95 -6.31 -7.70
C TYR A 90 -3.06 -5.12 -8.64
N THR A 91 -3.85 -5.24 -9.71
CA THR A 91 -4.02 -4.19 -10.73
C THR A 91 -4.55 -2.90 -10.10
N LYS A 92 -5.53 -2.99 -9.20
CA LYS A 92 -6.12 -1.81 -8.55
C LYS A 92 -5.17 -1.15 -7.56
N ILE A 93 -4.44 -1.92 -6.74
CA ILE A 93 -3.43 -1.34 -5.84
C ILE A 93 -2.29 -0.71 -6.65
N ASN A 94 -1.83 -1.39 -7.69
CA ASN A 94 -0.77 -0.87 -8.55
C ASN A 94 -1.20 0.46 -9.23
N HIS A 95 -2.46 0.54 -9.67
CA HIS A 95 -3.03 1.78 -10.21
C HIS A 95 -3.09 2.91 -9.18
N ILE A 96 -3.45 2.62 -7.92
CA ILE A 96 -3.42 3.61 -6.83
C ILE A 96 -1.99 4.15 -6.66
N PHE A 97 -0.99 3.27 -6.58
CA PHE A 97 0.41 3.71 -6.48
C PHE A 97 0.83 4.57 -7.68
N ASP A 98 0.47 4.19 -8.90
CA ASP A 98 0.78 4.97 -10.10
C ASP A 98 0.14 6.36 -10.10
N LYS A 99 -1.13 6.45 -9.69
CA LYS A 99 -1.85 7.72 -9.61
C LYS A 99 -1.18 8.66 -8.61
N GLU A 100 -0.80 8.16 -7.45
CA GLU A 100 -0.18 8.97 -6.39
C GLU A 100 1.25 9.39 -6.74
N ILE A 101 2.05 8.49 -7.32
CA ILE A 101 3.37 8.85 -7.85
C ILE A 101 3.26 9.93 -8.94
N LYS A 102 2.26 9.81 -9.83
CA LYS A 102 2.00 10.81 -10.88
C LYS A 102 1.57 12.15 -10.30
N LYS A 103 0.69 12.16 -9.30
CA LYS A 103 0.25 13.38 -8.58
C LYS A 103 1.44 14.07 -7.93
N LEU A 104 2.30 13.32 -7.24
CA LEU A 104 3.53 13.87 -6.65
C LEU A 104 4.48 14.47 -7.67
N ASN A 105 4.65 13.81 -8.83
CA ASN A 105 5.48 14.35 -9.91
C ASN A 105 4.93 15.66 -10.50
N HIS A 106 3.62 15.87 -10.45
CA HIS A 106 3.00 17.11 -10.90
C HIS A 106 3.21 18.23 -9.88
N CYS A 107 2.98 17.95 -8.59
CA CYS A 107 3.18 18.91 -7.50
C CYS A 107 4.64 19.37 -7.36
N LEU A 108 5.61 18.52 -7.71
CA LEU A 108 7.04 18.86 -7.68
C LEU A 108 7.47 19.88 -8.77
N ARG A 109 6.64 20.15 -9.79
CA ARG A 109 6.97 21.13 -10.84
C ARG A 109 6.67 22.57 -10.44
N ASP A 110 5.79 22.78 -9.45
CA ASP A 110 5.44 24.11 -8.94
C ASP A 110 6.35 24.40 -7.74
N ALA A 111 7.32 25.28 -7.98
CA ALA A 111 8.51 25.48 -7.17
C ALA A 111 8.21 25.96 -5.73
N PHE A 112 8.10 25.04 -4.75
CA PHE A 112 8.45 25.26 -3.33
C PHE A 112 8.32 23.99 -2.43
N TYR A 113 8.73 22.81 -2.89
CA TYR A 113 8.67 21.57 -2.10
C TYR A 113 9.96 20.76 -2.27
N ASP A 114 10.96 20.91 -1.39
CA ASP A 114 11.13 20.44 0.00
C ASP A 114 11.23 18.90 0.09
N GLN A 115 12.37 18.45 0.62
CA GLN A 115 12.94 17.08 0.62
C GLN A 115 11.91 15.98 0.94
N THR A 116 10.85 16.34 1.65
CA THR A 116 9.65 15.56 1.93
C THR A 116 9.05 14.88 0.71
N PHE A 117 8.71 15.62 -0.35
CA PHE A 117 8.00 15.03 -1.50
C PHE A 117 8.85 13.95 -2.17
N ILE A 118 10.17 14.17 -2.20
CA ILE A 118 11.16 13.19 -2.69
C ILE A 118 11.15 11.95 -1.80
N ASN A 119 11.20 12.13 -0.48
CA ASN A 119 11.21 11.04 0.48
C ASN A 119 9.95 10.19 0.38
N VAL A 120 8.77 10.81 0.30
CA VAL A 120 7.54 10.03 0.27
C VAL A 120 7.26 9.39 -1.08
N LYS A 121 7.64 10.03 -2.19
CA LYS A 121 7.68 9.38 -3.51
C LYS A 121 8.56 8.13 -3.48
N ARG A 122 9.73 8.20 -2.82
CA ARG A 122 10.63 7.05 -2.67
C ARG A 122 9.97 5.89 -1.92
N ILE A 123 9.24 6.20 -0.85
CA ILE A 123 8.48 5.21 -0.07
C ILE A 123 7.41 4.53 -0.94
N LEU A 124 6.63 5.28 -1.73
CA LEU A 124 5.64 4.66 -2.63
C LEU A 124 6.27 3.75 -3.68
N ILE A 125 7.38 4.19 -4.28
CA ILE A 125 8.08 3.40 -5.30
C ILE A 125 8.59 2.09 -4.68
N ASP A 126 9.13 2.14 -3.47
CA ASP A 126 9.59 0.96 -2.73
C ASP A 126 8.43 0.01 -2.39
N MET A 127 7.30 0.53 -1.90
CA MET A 127 6.09 -0.28 -1.65
C MET A 127 5.54 -0.91 -2.93
N LYS A 128 5.50 -0.15 -4.03
CA LYS A 128 5.06 -0.64 -5.35
C LYS A 128 5.99 -1.75 -5.87
N THR A 129 7.30 -1.58 -5.73
CA THR A 129 8.29 -2.57 -6.14
C THR A 129 8.11 -3.88 -5.37
N GLU A 130 7.91 -3.78 -4.06
CA GLU A 130 7.67 -4.95 -3.22
C GLU A 130 6.32 -5.63 -3.55
N LEU A 131 5.28 -4.85 -3.87
CA LEU A 131 4.01 -5.40 -4.36
C LEU A 131 4.21 -6.22 -5.64
N THR A 132 4.97 -5.69 -6.61
CA THR A 132 5.31 -6.42 -7.84
C THR A 132 6.07 -7.72 -7.52
N ARG A 133 7.03 -7.68 -6.60
CA ARG A 133 7.77 -8.87 -6.15
C ARG A 133 6.85 -9.95 -5.57
N LEU A 134 5.89 -9.56 -4.73
CA LEU A 134 4.89 -10.48 -4.17
C LEU A 134 4.00 -11.08 -5.26
N LYS A 135 3.58 -10.27 -6.24
CA LYS A 135 2.78 -10.74 -7.38
C LYS A 135 3.55 -11.74 -8.23
N THR A 136 4.80 -11.44 -8.58
CA THR A 136 5.67 -12.36 -9.32
C THR A 136 5.84 -13.67 -8.57
N ALA A 137 6.05 -13.64 -7.25
CA ALA A 137 6.16 -14.87 -6.44
C ALA A 137 4.85 -15.68 -6.42
N LEU A 138 3.69 -15.03 -6.41
CA LEU A 138 2.39 -15.70 -6.54
C LEU A 138 2.26 -16.39 -7.90
N ASP A 139 2.64 -15.71 -8.98
CA ASP A 139 2.53 -16.24 -10.35
C ASP A 139 3.39 -17.49 -10.53
N HIS A 140 4.63 -17.47 -10.03
CA HIS A 140 5.51 -18.65 -10.05
C HIS A 140 4.91 -19.83 -9.26
N LYS A 141 4.35 -19.59 -8.07
CA LYS A 141 3.68 -20.66 -7.30
C LYS A 141 2.50 -21.28 -8.06
N ILE A 142 1.77 -20.47 -8.83
CA ILE A 142 0.64 -20.95 -9.64
C ILE A 142 1.15 -21.76 -10.83
N GLU A 143 2.25 -21.35 -11.46
CA GLU A 143 2.91 -22.09 -12.55
C GLU A 143 3.47 -23.43 -12.06
N ASP A 144 4.17 -23.43 -10.92
CA ASP A 144 4.71 -24.64 -10.28
C ASP A 144 3.59 -25.62 -9.89
N ALA A 145 2.46 -25.11 -9.38
CA ALA A 145 1.29 -25.92 -9.06
C ALA A 145 0.55 -26.49 -10.29
N LYS A 146 0.76 -25.88 -11.47
CA LYS A 146 0.20 -26.33 -12.75
C LYS A 146 1.16 -27.22 -13.53
N ALA A 147 2.44 -27.27 -13.15
CA ALA A 147 3.40 -28.20 -13.75
C ALA A 147 2.92 -29.63 -13.44
N PRO A 148 2.58 -30.44 -14.46
CA PRO A 148 2.17 -31.80 -14.22
C PRO A 148 3.30 -32.55 -13.52
N CYS A 149 2.98 -33.29 -12.46
CA CYS A 149 3.86 -34.27 -11.84
C CYS A 149 4.19 -35.37 -12.87
N PHE A 150 5.09 -35.08 -13.80
CA PHE A 150 5.86 -36.09 -14.50
C PHE A 150 7.15 -36.22 -13.73
N LEU A 151 7.16 -37.07 -12.70
CA LEU A 151 8.36 -37.75 -12.21
C LEU A 151 7.95 -38.89 -11.27
N HIS A 152 8.12 -40.10 -11.81
CA HIS A 152 8.20 -41.45 -11.23
C HIS A 152 6.97 -42.13 -10.65
#